data_AF-A0A0Q3P050-F1
#
_entry.id   AF-A0A0Q3P050-F1
#
_cell.length_a   1.000
_cell.length_b   1.000
_cell.length_c   1.000
_cell.angle_alpha   90.00
_cell.angle_beta   90.00
_cell.angle_gamma   90.00
#
_symmetry.space_group_name_H-M   'P 1'
#
loop_
_entity.id
_entity.type
_entity.pdbx_description
1 polymer ?
#
loop_
_entity_poly.entity_id
_entity_poly.type
_entity_poly.pdbx_seq_one_letter_code
_entity_poly.pdbx_strand_id
1 'polypeptide(L)'
;MTLRSAESLESTEGSRARWRHPGTAAPVAEEFCEAAQLATAMEELRRAGWYWGNMTVAEAKERLQDAPEGTFLVRDSSHSEYLLTISVKTSAGPTNLRIEYQDGKFRLDSITCVRSRLKQFNSVVHLIEYYVLMCKNRTEAPSNGTVHLYLNKPLYTSTPSLQHRCRITINKCTNQIWELPLPTRLKEYLKEYQYQV
;
A
#
# COMPACT_ATOMS: atom_id res chain seq x y z
N MET A 1 -12.94 -24.65 -92.00
CA MET A 1 -13.50 -23.28 -92.06
C MET A 1 -14.21 -22.99 -90.74
N THR A 2 -13.88 -21.84 -90.14
CA THR A 2 -14.78 -20.90 -89.39
C THR A 2 -15.55 -21.41 -88.15
N LEU A 3 -15.20 -20.94 -86.92
CA LEU A 3 -15.76 -19.76 -86.18
C LEU A 3 -17.13 -20.08 -85.52
N ARG A 4 -17.54 -19.73 -84.29
CA ARG A 4 -17.19 -18.82 -83.15
C ARG A 4 -17.82 -19.46 -81.87
N SER A 5 -17.66 -19.05 -80.61
CA SER A 5 -16.75 -18.15 -79.84
C SER A 5 -17.00 -18.42 -78.34
N ALA A 6 -16.05 -18.07 -77.45
CA ALA A 6 -16.31 -17.83 -76.03
C ALA A 6 -15.26 -16.86 -75.45
N GLU A 7 -15.70 -15.72 -74.92
CA GLU A 7 -14.85 -14.74 -74.23
C GLU A 7 -14.94 -14.93 -72.71
N SER A 8 -13.81 -14.80 -72.01
CA SER A 8 -13.69 -14.09 -70.71
C SER A 8 -12.22 -13.98 -70.31
N LEU A 9 -11.82 -12.82 -69.77
CA LEU A 9 -10.41 -12.45 -69.62
C LEU A 9 -9.75 -12.92 -68.30
N GLU A 10 -8.47 -13.22 -68.45
CA GLU A 10 -7.31 -12.88 -67.60
C GLU A 10 -7.57 -12.22 -66.23
N SER A 11 -7.16 -12.82 -65.11
CA SER A 11 -5.78 -12.88 -64.53
C SER A 11 -5.44 -11.70 -63.62
N THR A 12 -5.08 -11.97 -62.36
CA THR A 12 -3.87 -11.39 -61.73
C THR A 12 -3.49 -12.09 -60.42
N GLU A 13 -2.21 -12.43 -60.36
CA GLU A 13 -1.28 -12.58 -59.22
C GLU A 13 -1.82 -12.27 -57.80
N GLY A 14 -1.52 -13.05 -56.75
CA GLY A 14 -0.23 -13.67 -56.47
C GLY A 14 0.47 -12.99 -55.29
N SER A 15 -0.21 -12.84 -54.15
CA SER A 15 0.28 -12.01 -53.03
C SER A 15 0.93 -12.82 -51.89
N ARG A 16 2.16 -12.42 -51.54
CA ARG A 16 3.03 -13.04 -50.51
C ARG A 16 2.41 -12.99 -49.11
N ALA A 17 2.19 -14.16 -48.50
CA ALA A 17 1.92 -14.28 -47.07
C ALA A 17 3.19 -13.95 -46.25
N ARG A 18 3.25 -12.73 -45.68
CA ARG A 18 4.32 -12.29 -44.79
C ARG A 18 4.02 -12.74 -43.36
N TRP A 19 4.69 -13.79 -42.89
CA TRP A 19 4.61 -14.22 -41.49
C TRP A 19 4.97 -13.05 -40.56
N ARG A 20 4.04 -12.65 -39.69
CA ARG A 20 4.27 -11.64 -38.65
C ARG A 20 4.83 -12.30 -37.39
N HIS A 21 5.80 -11.64 -36.76
CA HIS A 21 6.29 -12.02 -35.43
C HIS A 21 5.18 -11.86 -34.38
N PRO A 22 5.13 -12.72 -33.35
CA PRO A 22 4.26 -12.51 -32.19
C PRO A 22 4.86 -11.42 -31.29
N GLY A 23 4.09 -10.36 -31.05
CA GLY A 23 4.46 -9.26 -30.16
C GLY A 23 3.43 -9.06 -29.06
N THR A 24 3.92 -8.85 -27.84
CA THR A 24 3.19 -8.26 -26.70
C THR A 24 2.10 -9.10 -26.04
N ALA A 25 2.53 -10.10 -25.24
CA ALA A 25 1.71 -10.76 -24.22
C ALA A 25 1.85 -10.13 -22.81
N ALA A 26 2.48 -8.95 -22.70
CA ALA A 26 2.88 -8.34 -21.44
C ALA A 26 1.74 -7.78 -20.53
N PRO A 27 0.75 -7.00 -21.02
CA PRO A 27 -0.08 -6.19 -20.13
C PRO A 27 -0.95 -7.01 -19.16
N VAL A 28 -1.47 -8.16 -19.61
CA VAL A 28 -2.34 -9.02 -18.80
C VAL A 28 -1.60 -9.69 -17.63
N ALA A 29 -0.29 -9.94 -17.78
CA ALA A 29 0.53 -10.55 -16.74
C ALA A 29 0.94 -9.54 -15.65
N GLU A 30 1.16 -8.28 -16.04
CA GLU A 30 1.53 -7.20 -15.13
C GLU A 30 0.35 -6.78 -14.24
N GLU A 31 -0.84 -6.58 -14.81
CA GLU A 31 -2.07 -6.26 -14.04
C GLU A 31 -2.42 -7.33 -13.01
N PHE A 32 -2.29 -8.62 -13.36
CA PHE A 32 -2.58 -9.73 -12.44
C PHE A 32 -1.59 -9.77 -11.26
N CYS A 33 -0.33 -9.42 -11.51
CA CYS A 33 0.70 -9.33 -10.47
C CYS A 33 0.44 -8.16 -9.51
N GLU A 34 0.09 -6.98 -10.04
CA GLU A 34 -0.23 -5.80 -9.23
C GLU A 34 -1.48 -6.02 -8.37
N ALA A 35 -2.54 -6.62 -8.92
CA ALA A 35 -3.74 -6.97 -8.18
C ALA A 35 -3.46 -7.96 -7.02
N ALA A 36 -2.63 -8.99 -7.26
CA ALA A 36 -2.22 -9.94 -6.23
C ALA A 36 -1.35 -9.28 -5.14
N GLN A 37 -0.48 -8.35 -5.53
CA GLN A 37 0.33 -7.59 -4.58
C GLN A 37 -0.52 -6.65 -3.71
N LEU A 38 -1.49 -5.94 -4.31
CA LEU A 38 -2.45 -5.11 -3.59
C LEU A 38 -3.28 -5.93 -2.61
N ALA A 39 -3.80 -7.10 -3.04
CA ALA A 39 -4.54 -8.00 -2.16
C ALA A 39 -3.72 -8.45 -0.94
N THR A 40 -2.45 -8.79 -1.16
CA THR A 40 -1.50 -9.17 -0.09
C THR A 40 -1.27 -8.03 0.90
N ALA A 41 -1.01 -6.81 0.39
CA ALA A 41 -0.80 -5.63 1.24
C ALA A 41 -2.06 -5.23 2.03
N MET A 42 -3.25 -5.38 1.44
CA MET A 42 -4.52 -5.14 2.12
C MET A 42 -4.81 -6.17 3.21
N GLU A 43 -4.43 -7.42 3.02
CA GLU A 43 -4.59 -8.46 4.06
C GLU A 43 -3.64 -8.23 5.24
N GLU A 44 -2.39 -7.87 4.96
CA GLU A 44 -1.42 -7.45 5.97
C GLU A 44 -1.91 -6.23 6.77
N LEU A 45 -2.52 -5.25 6.09
CA LEU A 45 -3.13 -4.06 6.70
C LEU A 45 -4.34 -4.41 7.60
N ARG A 46 -5.20 -5.36 7.21
CA ARG A 46 -6.29 -5.85 8.08
C ARG A 46 -5.74 -6.50 9.35
N ARG A 47 -4.68 -7.32 9.21
CA ARG A 47 -4.01 -8.02 10.32
C ARG A 47 -3.27 -7.11 11.30
N ALA A 48 -3.05 -5.84 10.93
CA ALA A 48 -2.51 -4.80 11.80
C ALA A 48 -3.51 -4.32 12.87
N GLY A 49 -4.82 -4.47 12.64
CA GLY A 49 -5.88 -4.15 13.61
C GLY A 49 -6.17 -2.65 13.82
N TRP A 50 -5.50 -1.77 13.08
CA TRP A 50 -5.72 -0.31 13.09
C TRP A 50 -6.17 0.26 11.73
N TYR A 51 -6.57 -0.63 10.83
CA TYR A 51 -7.32 -0.31 9.63
C TYR A 51 -8.83 -0.37 9.91
N TRP A 52 -9.53 0.73 9.64
CA TRP A 52 -10.93 0.93 9.97
C TRP A 52 -11.90 0.76 8.79
N GLY A 53 -11.39 0.39 7.61
CA GLY A 53 -12.20 0.24 6.40
C GLY A 53 -12.90 1.54 6.00
N ASN A 54 -14.17 1.44 5.61
CA ASN A 54 -15.00 2.54 5.12
C ASN A 54 -15.48 3.48 6.26
N MET A 55 -14.52 4.07 6.96
CA MET A 55 -14.74 5.12 7.96
C MET A 55 -14.73 6.50 7.29
N THR A 56 -15.70 7.34 7.65
CA THR A 56 -15.79 8.72 7.15
C THR A 56 -14.72 9.63 7.77
N VAL A 57 -14.47 10.77 7.11
CA VAL A 57 -13.62 11.85 7.64
C VAL A 57 -14.14 12.37 8.99
N ALA A 58 -15.46 12.38 9.20
CA ALA A 58 -16.10 12.90 10.41
C ALA A 58 -15.86 11.97 11.61
N GLU A 59 -16.15 10.68 11.47
CA GLU A 59 -15.88 9.67 12.51
C GLU A 59 -14.39 9.60 12.85
N ALA A 60 -13.51 9.68 11.85
CA ALA A 60 -12.07 9.69 12.08
C ALA A 60 -11.62 10.92 12.88
N LYS A 61 -12.22 12.11 12.63
CA LYS A 61 -11.97 13.32 13.41
C LYS A 61 -12.44 13.16 14.85
N GLU A 62 -13.68 12.72 15.05
CA GLU A 62 -14.27 12.49 16.38
C GLU A 62 -13.40 11.55 17.23
N ARG A 63 -13.03 10.39 16.68
CA ARG A 63 -12.20 9.38 17.36
C ARG A 63 -10.79 9.85 17.70
N LEU A 64 -10.26 10.82 16.96
CA LEU A 64 -8.91 11.36 17.16
C LEU A 64 -8.90 12.69 17.93
N GLN A 65 -10.05 13.33 18.15
CA GLN A 65 -10.12 14.69 18.69
C GLN A 65 -9.45 14.78 20.06
N ASP A 66 -9.73 13.84 20.96
CA ASP A 66 -9.18 13.78 22.32
C ASP A 66 -8.04 12.77 22.46
N ALA A 67 -7.57 12.21 21.35
CA ALA A 67 -6.40 11.33 21.34
C ALA A 67 -5.10 12.14 21.57
N PRO A 68 -4.05 11.52 22.13
CA PRO A 68 -2.72 12.15 22.17
C PRO A 68 -2.13 12.40 20.79
N GLU A 69 -1.25 13.40 20.66
CA GLU A 69 -0.54 13.70 19.41
C GLU A 69 0.25 12.50 18.88
N GLY A 70 0.23 12.31 17.56
CA GLY A 70 0.80 11.16 16.87
C GLY A 70 -0.04 9.87 16.98
N THR A 71 -1.24 9.94 17.57
CA THR A 71 -2.23 8.86 17.42
C THR A 71 -2.79 8.88 16.01
N PHE A 72 -2.77 7.74 15.31
CA PHE A 72 -3.23 7.63 13.93
C PHE A 72 -4.12 6.41 13.69
N LEU A 73 -4.86 6.42 12.58
CA LEU A 73 -5.56 5.27 12.03
C LEU A 73 -5.45 5.28 10.50
N VAL A 74 -5.67 4.13 9.86
CA VAL A 74 -5.82 4.04 8.41
C VAL A 74 -7.26 3.64 8.06
N ARG A 75 -7.80 4.22 7.01
CA ARG A 75 -9.16 3.99 6.51
C ARG A 75 -9.17 4.15 4.99
N ASP A 76 -10.28 3.76 4.38
CA ASP A 76 -10.50 3.96 2.94
C ASP A 76 -10.57 5.46 2.63
N SER A 77 -10.06 5.87 1.47
CA SER A 77 -10.19 7.28 1.08
C SER A 77 -11.60 7.58 0.59
N SER A 78 -12.07 8.77 0.92
CA SER A 78 -13.31 9.32 0.36
C SER A 78 -13.08 10.05 -0.98
N HIS A 79 -11.86 9.98 -1.52
CA HIS A 79 -11.44 10.62 -2.77
C HIS A 79 -11.19 9.55 -3.84
N SER A 80 -11.78 9.67 -5.02
CA SER A 80 -11.76 8.65 -6.07
C SER A 80 -10.37 8.24 -6.56
N GLU A 81 -9.39 9.13 -6.47
CA GLU A 81 -8.01 8.89 -6.93
C GLU A 81 -7.11 8.14 -5.92
N TYR A 82 -7.61 7.85 -4.70
CA TYR A 82 -6.79 7.28 -3.63
C TYR A 82 -7.50 6.10 -2.98
N LEU A 83 -6.79 4.99 -2.76
CA LEU A 83 -7.38 3.83 -2.08
C LEU A 83 -7.52 4.06 -0.57
N LEU A 84 -6.50 4.68 0.05
CA LEU A 84 -6.37 4.73 1.50
C LEU A 84 -6.01 6.14 1.99
N THR A 85 -6.29 6.39 3.26
CA THR A 85 -5.98 7.64 3.95
C THR A 85 -5.61 7.37 5.40
N ILE A 86 -4.51 7.98 5.84
CA ILE A 86 -4.11 8.05 7.24
C ILE A 86 -4.85 9.24 7.85
N SER A 87 -5.62 9.01 8.91
CA SER A 87 -6.09 10.10 9.78
C SER A 87 -5.19 10.14 11.02
N VAL A 88 -4.66 11.30 11.37
CA VAL A 88 -3.68 11.46 12.46
C VAL A 88 -3.96 12.71 13.29
N LYS A 89 -3.87 12.58 14.61
CA LYS A 89 -3.90 13.71 15.54
C LYS A 89 -2.56 14.44 15.53
N THR A 90 -2.58 15.71 15.15
CA THR A 90 -1.48 16.67 15.34
C THR A 90 -1.83 17.66 16.46
N SER A 91 -0.85 18.47 16.86
CA SER A 91 -1.01 19.64 17.74
C SER A 91 -2.10 20.62 17.26
N ALA A 92 -2.29 20.76 15.94
CA ALA A 92 -3.37 21.56 15.35
C ALA A 92 -4.73 20.84 15.26
N GLY A 93 -4.80 19.58 15.66
CA GLY A 93 -5.99 18.72 15.58
C GLY A 93 -5.87 17.55 14.61
N PRO A 94 -6.95 16.77 14.41
CA PRO A 94 -6.97 15.65 13.48
C PRO A 94 -6.90 16.10 12.01
N THR A 95 -5.89 15.61 11.30
CA THR A 95 -5.67 15.84 9.85
C THR A 95 -5.69 14.54 9.07
N ASN A 96 -5.64 14.63 7.74
CA ASN A 96 -5.67 13.49 6.82
C ASN A 96 -4.51 13.56 5.83
N LEU A 97 -3.85 12.43 5.61
CA LEU A 97 -2.81 12.24 4.60
C LEU A 97 -3.22 11.09 3.71
N ARG A 98 -3.29 11.33 2.39
CA ARG A 98 -3.70 10.30 1.44
C ARG A 98 -2.51 9.39 1.11
N ILE A 99 -2.79 8.15 0.75
CA ILE A 99 -1.79 7.18 0.29
C ILE A 99 -2.02 6.97 -1.21
N GLU A 100 -1.06 7.38 -2.02
CA GLU A 100 -1.01 7.09 -3.46
C GLU A 100 -0.59 5.62 -3.64
N TYR A 101 -1.24 4.90 -4.57
CA TYR A 101 -0.83 3.57 -5.03
C TYR A 101 -0.63 3.61 -6.55
N GLN A 102 0.57 3.28 -7.01
CA GLN A 102 0.95 3.31 -8.42
C GLN A 102 2.16 2.39 -8.65
N ASP A 103 2.22 1.70 -9.79
CA ASP A 103 3.32 0.83 -10.20
C ASP A 103 3.63 -0.27 -9.14
N GLY A 104 2.58 -0.78 -8.49
CA GLY A 104 2.68 -1.73 -7.38
C GLY A 104 3.22 -1.14 -6.07
N LYS A 105 3.28 0.18 -5.90
CA LYS A 105 3.89 0.83 -4.72
C LYS A 105 2.97 1.82 -4.00
N PHE A 106 2.95 1.74 -2.68
CA PHE A 106 2.37 2.75 -1.80
C PHE A 106 3.37 3.86 -1.48
N ARG A 107 2.89 5.10 -1.45
CA ARG A 107 3.62 6.29 -0.96
C ARG A 107 2.65 7.31 -0.38
N LEU A 108 3.13 8.24 0.45
CA LEU A 108 2.30 9.35 0.91
C LEU A 108 2.06 10.35 -0.22
N ASP A 109 0.90 11.02 -0.15
CA ASP A 109 0.52 12.07 -1.09
C ASP A 109 1.56 13.20 -1.13
N SER A 110 2.06 13.39 -2.34
CA SER A 110 3.14 14.31 -2.68
C SER A 110 2.78 15.79 -2.63
N ILE A 111 1.49 16.13 -2.48
CA ILE A 111 1.00 17.48 -2.16
C ILE A 111 1.22 17.79 -0.67
N THR A 112 1.14 16.78 0.20
CA THR A 112 1.26 16.95 1.67
C THR A 112 2.67 16.73 2.23
N CYS A 113 3.63 16.31 1.41
CA CYS A 113 4.99 15.99 1.83
C CYS A 113 6.02 16.46 0.80
N VAL A 114 7.21 16.90 1.27
CA VAL A 114 8.28 17.38 0.38
C VAL A 114 8.75 16.24 -0.54
N ARG A 115 8.35 16.32 -1.82
CA ARG A 115 8.51 15.28 -2.86
C ARG A 115 9.87 14.57 -2.88
N SER A 116 10.95 15.31 -2.67
CA SER A 116 12.33 14.81 -2.71
C SER A 116 12.67 13.70 -1.70
N ARG A 117 11.80 13.38 -0.73
CA ARG A 117 12.08 12.37 0.32
C ARG A 117 11.06 11.24 0.42
N LEU A 118 10.06 11.20 -0.45
CA LEU A 118 9.00 10.20 -0.37
C LEU A 118 9.49 8.80 -0.76
N LYS A 119 9.53 7.90 0.22
CA LYS A 119 9.81 6.48 0.01
C LYS A 119 8.57 5.77 -0.53
N GLN A 120 8.83 4.73 -1.32
CA GLN A 120 7.85 3.83 -1.91
C GLN A 120 7.94 2.45 -1.24
N PHE A 121 6.80 1.80 -1.03
CA PHE A 121 6.69 0.56 -0.26
C PHE A 121 5.77 -0.45 -0.95
N ASN A 122 6.07 -1.74 -0.80
CA ASN A 122 5.15 -2.81 -1.23
C ASN A 122 3.96 -2.99 -0.27
N SER A 123 4.00 -2.36 0.89
CA SER A 123 3.08 -2.54 2.02
C SER A 123 2.75 -1.21 2.67
N VAL A 124 1.48 -1.03 3.02
CA VAL A 124 1.00 0.10 3.83
C VAL A 124 1.50 0.00 5.27
N VAL A 125 1.62 -1.22 5.81
CA VAL A 125 2.11 -1.44 7.17
C VAL A 125 3.59 -1.08 7.28
N HIS A 126 4.39 -1.47 6.29
CA HIS A 126 5.80 -1.05 6.18
C HIS A 126 5.94 0.47 5.99
N LEU A 127 5.09 1.10 5.17
CA LEU A 127 5.04 2.55 5.01
C LEU A 127 4.80 3.24 6.37
N ILE A 128 3.80 2.79 7.13
CA ILE A 128 3.46 3.32 8.45
C ILE A 128 4.61 3.12 9.44
N GLU A 129 5.16 1.90 9.53
CA GLU A 129 6.30 1.61 10.41
C GLU A 129 7.49 2.51 10.11
N TYR A 130 7.85 2.69 8.84
CA TYR A 130 8.95 3.55 8.43
C TYR A 130 8.78 4.98 8.97
N TYR A 131 7.61 5.59 8.78
CA TYR A 131 7.36 6.93 9.30
C TYR A 131 7.30 6.98 10.83
N VAL A 132 6.74 5.97 11.51
CA VAL A 132 6.78 5.87 12.99
C VAL A 132 8.21 5.78 13.52
N LEU A 133 9.09 4.99 12.87
CA LEU A 133 10.50 4.88 13.25
C LEU A 133 11.30 6.16 12.92
N MET A 134 11.03 6.80 11.78
CA MET A 134 11.60 8.12 11.48
C MET A 134 11.25 9.16 12.54
N CYS A 135 10.00 9.20 13.01
CA CYS A 135 9.56 10.14 14.03
C CYS A 135 10.25 9.92 15.39
N LYS A 136 10.55 8.67 15.76
CA LYS A 136 11.27 8.35 17.01
C LYS A 136 12.74 8.78 17.00
N ASN A 137 13.38 8.76 15.82
CA ASN A 137 14.79 9.11 15.67
C ASN A 137 15.04 10.62 15.51
N ARG A 138 13.99 11.45 15.41
CA ARG A 138 14.12 12.92 15.38
C ARG A 138 14.05 13.48 16.80
N THR A 139 15.21 13.58 17.44
CA THR A 139 15.39 14.23 18.77
C THR A 139 15.30 15.76 18.72
N GLU A 140 15.20 16.35 17.53
CA GLU A 140 15.18 17.80 17.31
C GLU A 140 13.75 18.36 17.37
N ALA A 141 13.57 19.40 18.20
CA ALA A 141 12.34 20.16 18.25
C ALA A 141 12.02 20.78 16.86
N PRO A 142 10.73 20.83 16.45
CA PRO A 142 10.36 21.34 15.13
C PRO A 142 10.72 22.82 14.99
N SER A 143 11.54 23.16 14.00
CA SER A 143 11.80 24.55 13.66
C SER A 143 10.57 25.16 12.97
N ASN A 144 9.99 26.14 13.66
CA ASN A 144 9.19 27.24 13.12
C ASN A 144 8.08 26.86 12.11
N GLY A 145 6.89 26.53 12.63
CA GLY A 145 5.62 26.70 11.90
C GLY A 145 5.23 25.61 10.90
N THR A 146 6.10 24.66 10.56
CA THR A 146 5.72 23.52 9.71
C THR A 146 5.10 22.40 10.54
N VAL A 147 3.84 22.06 10.30
CA VAL A 147 3.20 20.85 10.85
C VAL A 147 3.86 19.63 10.20
N HIS A 148 4.88 19.10 10.86
CA HIS A 148 5.53 17.86 10.41
C HIS A 148 4.63 16.66 10.67
N LEU A 149 4.65 15.70 9.75
CA LEU A 149 4.07 14.38 9.98
C LEU A 149 4.75 13.74 11.20
N TYR A 150 3.95 13.49 12.23
CA TYR A 150 4.33 12.75 13.42
C TYR A 150 3.39 11.55 13.58
N LEU A 151 3.91 10.33 13.38
CA LEU A 151 3.21 9.08 13.69
C LEU A 151 3.89 8.44 14.89
N ASN A 152 3.10 8.02 15.88
CA ASN A 152 3.61 7.43 17.12
C ASN A 152 2.90 6.11 17.43
N LYS A 153 1.58 6.14 17.61
CA LYS A 153 0.79 4.97 18.02
C LYS A 153 -0.48 4.80 17.19
N PRO A 154 -0.85 3.57 16.84
CA PRO A 154 -2.12 3.30 16.18
C PRO A 154 -3.31 3.39 17.14
N LEU A 155 -4.46 3.80 16.63
CA LEU A 155 -5.76 3.62 17.23
C LEU A 155 -6.39 2.34 16.66
N TYR A 156 -6.31 1.25 17.42
CA TYR A 156 -6.86 -0.04 17.03
C TYR A 156 -8.41 -0.03 17.00
N THR A 157 -9.01 -0.82 16.11
CA THR A 157 -10.47 -0.98 15.96
C THR A 157 -11.13 -1.62 17.18
N SER A 158 -10.37 -2.43 17.90
CA SER A 158 -10.73 -3.14 19.12
C SER A 158 -9.45 -3.41 19.92
N THR A 159 -9.56 -3.86 21.17
CA THR A 159 -8.39 -4.21 21.99
C THR A 159 -7.62 -5.39 21.38
N PRO A 160 -6.35 -5.23 20.94
CA PRO A 160 -5.58 -6.33 20.38
C PRO A 160 -5.35 -7.44 21.40
N SER A 161 -5.38 -8.69 20.93
CA SER A 161 -5.12 -9.87 21.76
C SER A 161 -3.76 -9.80 22.44
N LEU A 162 -3.64 -10.44 23.61
CA LEU A 162 -2.36 -10.53 24.32
C LEU A 162 -1.27 -11.15 23.43
N GLN A 163 -1.62 -12.16 22.63
CA GLN A 163 -0.71 -12.81 21.68
C GLN A 163 -0.17 -11.81 20.64
N HIS A 164 -1.02 -10.95 20.08
CA HIS A 164 -0.58 -9.91 19.14
C HIS A 164 0.30 -8.88 19.84
N ARG A 165 -0.05 -8.45 21.06
CA ARG A 165 0.79 -7.53 21.86
C ARG A 165 2.18 -8.13 22.13
N CYS A 166 2.26 -9.42 22.47
CA CYS A 166 3.53 -10.13 22.62
C CYS A 166 4.32 -10.16 21.31
N ARG A 167 3.69 -10.41 20.16
CA ARG A 167 4.33 -10.34 18.83
C ARG A 167 4.94 -8.97 18.56
N ILE A 168 4.18 -7.89 18.75
CA ILE A 168 4.67 -6.52 18.58
C ILE A 168 5.86 -6.21 19.51
N THR A 169 5.83 -6.69 20.76
CA THR A 169 6.95 -6.54 21.70
C THR A 169 8.19 -7.32 21.25
N ILE A 170 8.03 -8.56 20.76
CA ILE A 170 9.14 -9.38 20.26
C ILE A 170 9.78 -8.75 19.02
N ASN A 171 8.96 -8.29 18.06
CA ASN A 171 9.43 -7.64 16.82
C ASN A 171 10.22 -6.35 17.09
N LYS A 172 9.97 -5.66 18.21
CA LYS A 172 10.77 -4.49 18.65
C LYS A 172 12.16 -4.87 19.18
N CYS A 173 12.33 -6.11 19.63
CA CYS A 173 13.58 -6.60 20.21
C CYS A 173 14.44 -7.36 19.19
N THR A 174 13.84 -8.08 18.24
CA THR A 174 14.61 -8.86 17.25
C THR A 174 13.81 -9.22 15.99
N ASN A 175 14.51 -9.26 14.85
CA ASN A 175 14.00 -9.81 13.59
C ASN A 175 14.37 -11.30 13.42
N GLN A 176 15.26 -11.84 14.28
CA GLN A 176 15.80 -13.19 14.25
C GLN A 176 14.86 -14.23 14.89
N ILE A 177 13.60 -14.25 14.44
CA ILE A 177 12.52 -15.10 14.98
C ILE A 177 12.90 -16.59 15.05
N TRP A 178 13.71 -17.08 14.11
CA TRP A 178 14.10 -18.50 14.06
C TRP A 178 15.07 -18.91 15.18
N GLU A 179 15.83 -17.97 15.75
CA GLU A 179 16.77 -18.19 16.85
C GLU A 179 16.07 -18.23 18.23
N LEU A 180 14.81 -17.78 18.32
CA LEU A 180 14.07 -17.75 19.58
C LEU A 180 13.80 -19.17 20.13
N PRO A 181 13.80 -19.38 21.46
CA PRO A 181 13.46 -20.66 22.10
C PRO A 181 11.93 -20.88 22.14
N LEU A 182 11.29 -20.84 20.96
CA LEU A 182 9.84 -20.97 20.77
C LEU A 182 9.49 -22.16 19.86
N PRO A 183 8.34 -22.84 20.09
CA PRO A 183 7.79 -23.82 19.15
C PRO A 183 7.58 -23.23 17.75
N THR A 184 7.73 -24.05 16.70
CA THR A 184 7.61 -23.65 15.29
C THR A 184 6.34 -22.87 14.99
N ARG A 185 5.19 -23.32 15.50
CA ARG A 185 3.88 -22.64 15.33
C ARG A 185 3.86 -21.20 15.85
N LEU A 186 4.64 -20.88 16.90
CA LEU A 186 4.77 -19.49 17.38
C LEU A 186 5.74 -18.70 16.51
N LYS A 187 6.80 -19.32 15.97
CA LYS A 187 7.72 -18.68 15.00
C LYS A 187 7.01 -18.32 13.70
N GLU A 188 6.16 -19.21 13.19
CA GLU A 188 5.26 -18.96 12.06
C GLU A 188 4.35 -17.77 12.34
N TYR A 189 3.61 -17.77 13.47
CA TYR A 189 2.75 -16.66 13.88
C TYR A 189 3.45 -15.30 13.99
N LEU A 190 4.72 -15.28 14.41
CA LEU A 190 5.56 -14.08 14.41
C LEU A 190 5.94 -13.66 12.97
N LYS A 191 6.24 -14.61 12.08
CA LYS A 191 6.56 -14.33 10.67
C LYS A 191 5.35 -13.84 9.86
N GLU A 192 4.12 -14.19 10.23
CA GLU A 192 2.91 -13.66 9.59
C GLU A 192 2.63 -12.16 9.88
N TYR A 193 3.46 -11.47 10.69
CA TYR A 193 3.45 -10.01 10.86
C TYR A 193 4.74 -9.56 11.55
N GLN A 194 5.68 -9.02 10.76
CA GLN A 194 7.04 -8.70 11.20
C GLN A 194 7.24 -7.28 11.76
N TYR A 195 6.18 -6.46 11.80
CA TYR A 195 6.28 -5.03 12.16
C TYR A 195 6.15 -4.76 13.67
N GLN A 196 6.58 -3.57 14.07
CA GLN A 196 6.66 -3.05 15.44
C GLN A 196 5.47 -2.15 15.85
N VAL A 197 4.44 -2.06 15.01
CA VAL A 197 3.30 -1.12 15.13
C VAL A 197 1.98 -1.87 15.11
#